data_AF-A0A963PGX6-F1
#
_entry.id   AF-A0A963PGX6-F1
#
_cell.length_a   1.000
_cell.length_b   1.000
_cell.length_c   1.000
_cell.angle_alpha   90.00
_cell.angle_beta   90.00
_cell.angle_gamma   90.00
#
_symmetry.space_group_name_H-M   'P 1'
#
loop_
_entity.id
_entity.type
_entity.pdbx_description
1 polymer ?
#
loop_
_entity_poly.entity_id
_entity_poly.type
_entity_poly.pdbx_seq_one_letter_code
_entity_poly.pdbx_strand_id
1 'polypeptide(L)'
;MSSNLLFRSMAVVALLITGAVAAPHARAFDFQGDKALVAVTADGQRLSIGSVSFQPEGASTGGKVRFKTTLNTEKFTDYFLSMREFKCLPAAKEVTCHVPYPYDQPATVTPANLAWLEHSLLFLTKSPAEFGAKLWNGVYFQFSDRGNALVGSPMAVDLNEISAPPDELTVPPYGADRRHEIPAGARWITELRIE
;
A
#
# COMPACT_ATOMS: atom_id res chain seq x y z
N MET A 1 -89.98 -17.50 -2.41
CA MET A 1 -89.88 -17.89 -0.99
C MET A 1 -88.42 -18.13 -0.65
N SER A 2 -87.95 -17.41 0.37
CA SER A 2 -86.79 -17.63 1.25
C SER A 2 -85.47 -18.13 0.63
N SER A 3 -84.46 -17.25 0.53
CA SER A 3 -83.52 -16.86 1.61
C SER A 3 -82.41 -17.89 1.81
N ASN A 4 -81.16 -17.52 1.54
CA ASN A 4 -80.14 -17.44 2.59
C ASN A 4 -78.84 -16.82 2.09
N LEU A 5 -78.44 -15.76 2.82
CA LEU A 5 -77.12 -15.14 2.86
C LEU A 5 -76.03 -16.19 3.10
N LEU A 6 -74.87 -16.01 2.45
CA LEU A 6 -73.58 -16.40 3.02
C LEU A 6 -72.52 -15.41 2.52
N PHE A 7 -72.21 -14.47 3.41
CA PHE A 7 -71.03 -13.59 3.39
C PHE A 7 -69.77 -14.45 3.24
N ARG A 8 -68.93 -14.18 2.24
CA ARG A 8 -67.57 -14.72 2.18
C ARG A 8 -66.55 -13.59 2.15
N SER A 9 -65.77 -13.57 3.22
CA SER A 9 -64.79 -12.57 3.62
C SER A 9 -63.71 -12.33 2.58
N MET A 10 -63.41 -11.04 2.37
CA MET A 10 -62.18 -10.52 1.77
C MET A 10 -60.97 -11.03 2.56
N ALA A 11 -60.01 -11.65 1.88
CA ALA A 11 -58.66 -11.85 2.37
C ALA A 11 -57.68 -11.38 1.27
N VAL A 12 -57.29 -10.11 1.33
CA VAL A 12 -56.22 -9.55 0.51
C VAL A 12 -54.90 -9.93 1.18
N VAL A 13 -54.21 -10.93 0.63
CA VAL A 13 -52.85 -11.29 1.04
C VAL A 13 -51.89 -10.35 0.33
N ALA A 14 -51.42 -9.32 1.02
CA ALA A 14 -50.35 -8.46 0.55
C ALA A 14 -49.02 -9.20 0.67
N LEU A 15 -48.49 -9.69 -0.45
CA LEU A 15 -47.18 -10.33 -0.54
C LEU A 15 -46.09 -9.24 -0.48
N LEU A 16 -45.52 -9.03 0.72
CA LEU A 16 -44.34 -8.18 0.92
C LEU A 16 -43.12 -8.88 0.29
N ILE A 17 -42.77 -8.47 -0.94
CA ILE A 17 -41.49 -8.84 -1.56
C ILE A 17 -40.40 -8.01 -0.89
N THR A 18 -39.79 -8.55 0.16
CA THR A 18 -38.53 -8.02 0.72
C THR A 18 -37.41 -8.29 -0.28
N GLY A 19 -37.11 -7.28 -1.11
CA GLY A 19 -35.92 -7.29 -1.97
C GLY A 19 -34.66 -7.27 -1.11
N ALA A 20 -33.98 -8.41 -1.02
CA ALA A 20 -32.65 -8.49 -0.44
C ALA A 20 -31.67 -7.74 -1.36
N VAL A 21 -31.38 -6.48 -1.02
CA VAL A 21 -30.29 -5.73 -1.64
C VAL A 21 -28.99 -6.41 -1.20
N ALA A 22 -28.44 -7.27 -2.05
CA ALA A 22 -27.12 -7.85 -1.85
C ALA A 22 -26.09 -6.71 -1.88
N ALA A 23 -25.60 -6.32 -0.71
CA ALA A 23 -24.49 -5.37 -0.63
C ALA A 23 -23.28 -5.97 -1.37
N PRO A 24 -22.57 -5.19 -2.20
CA PRO A 24 -21.34 -5.67 -2.82
C PRO A 24 -20.37 -6.04 -1.69
N HIS A 25 -20.00 -7.32 -1.63
CA HIS A 25 -18.93 -7.75 -0.73
C HIS A 25 -17.66 -7.08 -1.24
N ALA A 26 -17.12 -6.13 -0.48
CA ALA A 26 -15.79 -5.62 -0.73
C ALA A 26 -14.84 -6.82 -0.70
N ARG A 27 -14.31 -7.20 -1.86
CA ARG A 27 -13.30 -8.26 -1.93
C ARG A 27 -12.03 -7.72 -1.32
N ALA A 28 -11.35 -8.52 -0.52
CA ALA A 28 -10.00 -8.22 -0.04
C ALA A 28 -8.99 -8.32 -1.18
N PHE A 29 -7.82 -7.72 -0.97
CA PHE A 29 -6.69 -7.80 -1.89
C PHE A 29 -6.25 -9.24 -2.13
N ASP A 30 -5.97 -9.55 -3.39
CA ASP A 30 -5.45 -10.83 -3.81
C ASP A 30 -3.92 -10.87 -3.68
N PHE A 31 -3.44 -11.45 -2.58
CA PHE A 31 -2.02 -11.63 -2.28
C PHE A 31 -1.40 -12.81 -3.06
N GLN A 32 -1.59 -12.83 -4.38
CA GLN A 32 -1.06 -13.87 -5.27
C GLN A 32 -0.54 -13.30 -6.59
N GLY A 33 0.53 -13.91 -7.09
CA GLY A 33 1.11 -13.58 -8.40
C GLY A 33 1.80 -12.22 -8.40
N ASP A 34 2.08 -11.73 -9.61
CA ASP A 34 2.77 -10.46 -9.80
C ASP A 34 1.76 -9.31 -9.93
N LYS A 35 1.98 -8.26 -9.15
CA LYS A 35 1.19 -7.02 -9.15
C LYS A 35 2.09 -5.85 -9.53
N ALA A 36 1.57 -4.88 -10.25
CA ALA A 36 2.31 -3.69 -10.62
C ALA A 36 2.51 -2.79 -9.40
N LEU A 37 3.72 -2.24 -9.23
CA LEU A 37 4.00 -1.17 -8.28
C LEU A 37 3.89 0.16 -9.01
N VAL A 38 2.94 1.00 -8.61
CA VAL A 38 2.61 2.26 -9.29
C VAL A 38 2.79 3.42 -8.31
N ALA A 39 3.54 4.44 -8.72
CA ALA A 39 3.59 5.72 -8.03
C ALA A 39 2.57 6.68 -8.65
N VAL A 40 1.69 7.23 -7.81
CA VAL A 40 0.74 8.27 -8.22
C VAL A 40 1.33 9.63 -7.88
N THR A 41 1.38 10.52 -8.86
CA THR A 41 1.94 11.86 -8.70
C THR A 41 0.86 12.89 -8.35
N ALA A 42 1.28 14.07 -7.88
CA ALA A 42 0.38 15.16 -7.50
C ALA A 42 -0.49 15.71 -8.64
N ASP A 43 -0.06 15.55 -9.90
CA ASP A 43 -0.85 15.87 -11.10
C ASP A 43 -1.71 14.68 -11.59
N GLY A 44 -1.74 13.57 -10.84
CA GLY A 44 -2.56 12.39 -11.12
C GLY A 44 -1.95 11.41 -12.12
N GLN A 45 -0.70 11.63 -12.56
CA GLN A 45 -0.02 10.64 -13.40
C GLN A 45 0.26 9.36 -12.61
N ARG A 46 0.29 8.25 -13.35
CA ARG A 46 0.51 6.91 -12.81
C ARG A 46 1.77 6.35 -13.43
N LEU A 47 2.82 6.24 -12.64
CA LEU A 47 4.12 5.75 -13.07
C LEU A 47 4.26 4.28 -12.63
N SER A 48 4.33 3.35 -13.57
CA SER A 48 4.66 1.95 -13.25
C SER A 48 6.15 1.84 -12.95
N ILE A 49 6.50 1.79 -11.67
CA ILE A 49 7.88 1.87 -11.17
C ILE A 49 8.44 0.50 -10.77
N GLY A 50 7.68 -0.57 -10.92
CA GLY A 50 8.13 -1.92 -10.59
C GLY A 50 6.99 -2.92 -10.47
N SER A 51 7.26 -4.00 -9.74
CA SER A 51 6.30 -5.03 -9.39
C SER A 51 6.53 -5.58 -7.99
N VAL A 52 5.48 -6.19 -7.43
CA VAL A 52 5.54 -7.00 -6.22
C VAL A 52 4.98 -8.38 -6.54
N SER A 53 5.81 -9.40 -6.37
CA SER A 53 5.40 -10.80 -6.51
C SER A 53 4.94 -11.33 -5.16
N PHE A 54 3.79 -12.01 -5.11
CA PHE A 54 3.23 -12.61 -3.91
C PHE A 54 3.07 -14.13 -4.06
N GLN A 55 3.56 -14.87 -3.06
CA GLN A 55 3.54 -16.33 -3.02
C GLN A 55 2.98 -16.81 -1.67
N PRO A 56 1.72 -17.28 -1.62
CA PRO A 56 1.14 -17.82 -0.40
C PRO A 56 1.89 -19.06 0.08
N GLU A 57 2.15 -19.16 1.39
CA GLU A 57 2.93 -20.27 1.95
C GLU A 57 2.08 -21.47 2.42
N GLY A 58 0.82 -21.54 1.98
CA GLY A 58 -0.13 -22.59 2.36
C GLY A 58 -0.94 -22.29 3.64
N ALA A 59 -1.99 -23.07 3.90
CA ALA A 59 -2.95 -22.77 4.97
C ALA A 59 -2.38 -22.94 6.40
N SER A 60 -1.34 -23.76 6.58
CA SER A 60 -0.73 -24.05 7.88
C SER A 60 0.17 -22.93 8.42
N THR A 61 0.47 -21.90 7.64
CA THR A 61 1.36 -20.80 8.03
C THR A 61 0.62 -19.59 8.59
N GLY A 62 -0.68 -19.72 8.86
CA GLY A 62 -1.49 -18.62 9.41
C GLY A 62 -1.78 -17.52 8.39
N GLY A 63 -1.82 -17.85 7.10
CA GLY A 63 -2.07 -16.88 6.02
C GLY A 63 -0.87 -16.00 5.67
N LYS A 64 0.36 -16.46 5.97
CA LYS A 64 1.59 -15.79 5.54
C LYS A 64 1.75 -15.89 4.03
N VAL A 65 2.20 -14.78 3.46
CA VAL A 65 2.50 -14.63 2.05
C VAL A 65 3.92 -14.11 1.92
N ARG A 66 4.77 -14.82 1.20
CA ARG A 66 6.10 -14.32 0.84
C ARG A 66 5.98 -13.29 -0.27
N PHE A 67 6.75 -12.22 -0.20
CA PHE A 67 6.76 -11.21 -1.24
C PHE A 67 8.17 -10.93 -1.78
N LYS A 68 8.24 -10.39 -3.00
CA LYS A 68 9.47 -9.84 -3.58
C LYS A 68 9.17 -8.58 -4.36
N THR A 69 9.84 -7.48 -4.04
CA THR A 69 9.77 -6.22 -4.77
C THR A 69 10.83 -6.18 -5.88
N THR A 70 10.45 -5.76 -7.08
CA THR A 70 11.37 -5.55 -8.20
C THR A 70 11.13 -4.17 -8.78
N LEU A 71 12.15 -3.30 -8.80
CA LEU A 71 12.02 -1.99 -9.42
C LEU A 71 12.22 -2.07 -10.94
N ASN A 72 11.44 -1.27 -11.65
CA ASN A 72 11.68 -1.01 -13.06
C ASN A 72 12.71 0.11 -13.21
N THR A 73 14.00 -0.25 -13.18
CA THR A 73 15.11 0.71 -13.14
C THR A 73 15.15 1.68 -14.32
N GLU A 74 14.55 1.34 -15.47
CA GLU A 74 14.48 2.23 -16.64
C GLU A 74 13.59 3.46 -16.43
N LYS A 75 12.76 3.45 -15.39
CA LYS A 75 11.93 4.60 -14.97
C LYS A 75 12.65 5.53 -14.00
N PHE A 76 13.80 5.11 -13.51
CA PHE A 76 14.59 5.87 -12.54
C PHE A 76 15.80 6.49 -13.21
N THR A 77 16.25 7.60 -12.64
CA THR A 77 17.52 8.25 -12.95
C THR A 77 18.45 8.08 -11.76
N ASP A 78 19.73 7.93 -12.05
CA ASP A 78 20.76 7.72 -11.05
C ASP A 78 21.21 9.07 -10.48
N TYR A 79 21.08 9.21 -9.16
CA TYR A 79 21.64 10.35 -8.42
C TYR A 79 22.69 9.84 -7.45
N PHE A 80 23.85 10.50 -7.45
CA PHE A 80 24.89 10.24 -6.45
C PHE A 80 24.61 11.03 -5.19
N LEU A 81 24.16 10.35 -4.14
CA LEU A 81 23.93 10.94 -2.83
C LEU A 81 24.92 10.31 -1.85
N SER A 82 25.83 11.12 -1.31
CA SER A 82 26.83 10.66 -0.33
C SER A 82 27.68 9.48 -0.83
N MET A 83 28.25 9.62 -2.05
CA MET A 83 29.08 8.61 -2.72
C MET A 83 28.38 7.28 -3.06
N ARG A 84 27.06 7.21 -2.90
CA ARG A 84 26.25 6.06 -3.31
C ARG A 84 25.26 6.47 -4.36
N GLU A 85 25.03 5.56 -5.30
CA GLU A 85 24.01 5.74 -6.32
C GLU A 85 22.64 5.40 -5.74
N PHE A 86 21.67 6.27 -5.97
CA PHE A 86 20.27 6.05 -5.66
C PHE A 86 19.44 6.10 -6.94
N LYS A 87 18.51 5.15 -7.06
CA LYS A 87 17.51 5.14 -8.13
C LYS A 87 16.41 6.14 -7.76
N CYS A 88 16.27 7.21 -8.52
CA CYS A 88 15.33 8.29 -8.22
C CYS A 88 14.34 8.57 -9.35
N LEU A 89 13.11 8.91 -8.97
CA LEU A 89 12.09 9.50 -9.83
C LEU A 89 12.31 11.01 -9.85
N PRO A 90 12.72 11.61 -10.99
CA PRO A 90 12.94 13.04 -11.07
C PRO A 90 11.61 13.77 -11.31
N ALA A 91 11.40 14.86 -10.57
CA ALA A 91 10.39 15.86 -10.90
C ALA A 91 10.95 17.27 -10.74
N ALA A 92 10.23 18.26 -11.28
CA ALA A 92 10.69 19.65 -11.33
C ALA A 92 10.90 20.28 -9.94
N LYS A 93 10.15 19.85 -8.91
CA LYS A 93 10.19 20.42 -7.56
C LYS A 93 10.72 19.47 -6.49
N GLU A 94 10.61 18.17 -6.72
CA GLU A 94 10.99 17.14 -5.76
C GLU A 94 11.57 15.94 -6.51
N VAL A 95 12.66 15.39 -6.00
CA VAL A 95 13.24 14.13 -6.45
C VAL A 95 12.94 13.10 -5.37
N THR A 96 12.35 11.97 -5.76
CA THR A 96 12.01 10.88 -4.84
C THR A 96 12.88 9.67 -5.14
N CYS A 97 13.75 9.30 -4.21
CA CYS A 97 14.76 8.25 -4.38
C CYS A 97 14.39 7.00 -3.59
N HIS A 98 14.42 5.83 -4.22
CA HIS A 98 14.24 4.57 -3.50
C HIS A 98 15.43 4.31 -2.57
N VAL A 99 15.14 3.89 -1.35
CA VAL A 99 16.13 3.53 -0.33
C VAL A 99 15.95 2.06 0.00
N PRO A 100 16.82 1.17 -0.47
CA PRO A 100 16.76 -0.23 -0.11
C PRO A 100 16.96 -0.41 1.40
N TYR A 101 16.08 -1.19 2.03
CA TYR A 101 16.31 -1.63 3.41
C TYR A 101 17.59 -2.49 3.48
N PRO A 102 18.57 -2.16 4.35
CA PRO A 102 19.93 -2.70 4.22
C PRO A 102 20.18 -4.01 4.98
N TYR A 103 19.19 -4.52 5.74
CA TYR A 103 19.34 -5.70 6.58
C TYR A 103 18.40 -6.83 6.16
N ASP A 104 18.71 -8.05 6.60
CA ASP A 104 17.84 -9.19 6.40
C ASP A 104 16.48 -8.97 7.07
N GLN A 105 15.43 -9.44 6.42
CA GLN A 105 14.06 -9.37 6.91
C GLN A 105 13.25 -10.56 6.36
N PRO A 106 12.14 -10.98 7.03
CA PRO A 106 11.43 -12.21 6.71
C PRO A 106 10.84 -12.29 5.29
N ALA A 107 10.64 -11.15 4.64
CA ALA A 107 9.98 -10.99 3.36
C ALA A 107 8.58 -11.62 3.30
N THR A 108 7.85 -11.50 4.42
CA THR A 108 6.48 -12.01 4.56
C THR A 108 5.51 -10.93 4.98
N VAL A 109 4.29 -11.01 4.49
CA VAL A 109 3.13 -10.22 4.93
C VAL A 109 1.97 -11.13 5.33
N THR A 110 1.02 -10.56 6.05
CA THR A 110 -0.34 -11.10 6.18
C THR A 110 -1.33 -9.99 5.80
N PRO A 111 -2.60 -10.30 5.50
CA PRO A 111 -3.60 -9.27 5.23
C PRO A 111 -3.75 -8.22 6.34
N ALA A 112 -3.37 -8.57 7.59
CA ALA A 112 -3.43 -7.68 8.75
C ALA A 112 -2.10 -6.95 9.03
N ASN A 113 -0.99 -7.37 8.41
CA ASN A 113 0.33 -6.78 8.66
C ASN A 113 1.17 -6.73 7.38
N LEU A 114 1.35 -5.52 6.87
CA LEU A 114 2.09 -5.21 5.65
C LEU A 114 3.46 -4.59 5.92
N ALA A 115 3.87 -4.47 7.19
CA ALA A 115 5.00 -3.64 7.57
C ALA A 115 6.31 -4.00 6.84
N TRP A 116 6.62 -5.29 6.64
CA TRP A 116 7.84 -5.67 5.92
C TRP A 116 7.81 -5.29 4.42
N LEU A 117 6.64 -5.31 3.79
CA LEU A 117 6.45 -4.79 2.44
C LEU A 117 6.66 -3.28 2.40
N GLU A 118 6.13 -2.56 3.38
CA GLU A 118 6.30 -1.11 3.54
C GLU A 118 7.79 -0.73 3.70
N HIS A 119 8.56 -1.50 4.48
CA HIS A 119 10.00 -1.32 4.67
C HIS A 119 10.83 -1.67 3.43
N SER A 120 10.33 -2.52 2.54
CA SER A 120 10.98 -2.80 1.25
C SER A 120 10.79 -1.66 0.23
N LEU A 121 9.90 -0.72 0.54
CA LEU A 121 9.49 0.40 -0.32
C LEU A 121 9.72 1.74 0.40
N LEU A 122 10.88 1.92 1.01
CA LEU A 122 11.30 3.19 1.60
C LEU A 122 11.82 4.14 0.52
N PHE A 123 11.58 5.43 0.75
CA PHE A 123 12.05 6.49 -0.12
C PHE A 123 12.66 7.63 0.68
N LEU A 124 13.42 8.46 -0.02
CA LEU A 124 13.97 9.72 0.45
C LEU A 124 13.53 10.81 -0.52
N THR A 125 13.13 11.96 0.00
CA THR A 125 12.85 13.14 -0.84
C THR A 125 13.93 14.21 -0.69
N LYS A 126 14.20 14.91 -1.79
CA LYS A 126 15.06 16.09 -1.83
C LYS A 126 14.61 17.04 -2.93
N SER A 127 15.03 18.29 -2.87
CA SER A 127 14.92 19.19 -4.01
C SER A 127 15.92 18.82 -5.12
N PRO A 128 15.66 19.19 -6.38
CA PRO A 128 16.63 18.97 -7.47
C PRO A 128 17.97 19.68 -7.26
N ALA A 129 17.99 20.82 -6.57
CA ALA A 129 19.20 21.62 -6.31
C ALA A 129 20.06 21.07 -5.16
N GLU A 130 19.53 20.16 -4.34
CA GLU A 130 20.29 19.53 -3.25
C GLU A 130 21.19 18.40 -3.77
N PHE A 131 22.45 18.46 -3.36
CA PHE A 131 23.46 17.45 -3.73
C PHE A 131 23.45 16.22 -2.80
N GLY A 132 23.27 16.42 -1.48
CA GLY A 132 23.36 15.35 -0.49
C GLY A 132 22.01 14.69 -0.15
N ALA A 133 22.09 13.45 0.37
CA ALA A 133 20.94 12.82 1.02
C ALA A 133 20.72 13.41 2.42
N LYS A 134 19.47 13.76 2.73
CA LYS A 134 19.03 14.16 4.07
C LYS A 134 18.18 13.03 4.63
N LEU A 135 18.77 12.10 5.38
CA LEU A 135 18.10 10.88 5.82
C LEU A 135 16.83 11.12 6.66
N TRP A 136 16.74 12.27 7.33
CA TRP A 136 15.51 12.69 8.03
C TRP A 136 14.34 13.08 7.12
N ASN A 137 14.53 13.13 5.79
CA ASN A 137 13.48 13.31 4.79
C ASN A 137 12.95 11.96 4.26
N GLY A 138 12.97 10.94 5.10
CA GLY A 138 12.46 9.62 4.77
C GLY A 138 10.96 9.62 4.53
N VAL A 139 10.54 8.81 3.56
CA VAL A 139 9.14 8.57 3.23
C VAL A 139 8.88 7.08 3.33
N TYR A 140 7.92 6.76 4.17
CA TYR A 140 7.34 5.45 4.40
C TYR A 140 5.94 5.43 3.83
N PHE A 141 5.57 4.43 3.03
CA PHE A 141 4.19 4.33 2.54
C PHE A 141 3.42 3.33 3.38
N GLN A 142 2.48 3.81 4.19
CA GLN A 142 1.59 2.95 4.98
C GLN A 142 0.46 2.42 4.08
N PHE A 143 0.50 1.13 3.77
CA PHE A 143 -0.47 0.47 2.91
C PHE A 143 -1.75 0.12 3.67
N SER A 144 -2.87 0.30 2.99
CA SER A 144 -4.17 -0.21 3.38
C SER A 144 -4.79 -1.00 2.24
N ASP A 145 -5.43 -2.12 2.57
CA ASP A 145 -6.21 -2.91 1.61
C ASP A 145 -7.46 -2.11 1.17
N ARG A 146 -7.58 -1.87 -0.14
CA ARG A 146 -8.75 -1.23 -0.78
C ARG A 146 -9.45 -2.17 -1.76
N GLY A 147 -9.20 -3.47 -1.61
CA GLY A 147 -9.78 -4.57 -2.34
C GLY A 147 -9.07 -4.88 -3.64
N ASN A 148 -9.19 -4.02 -4.65
CA ASN A 148 -8.47 -4.24 -5.91
C ASN A 148 -7.02 -3.78 -5.88
N ALA A 149 -6.61 -3.08 -4.83
CA ALA A 149 -5.26 -2.55 -4.68
C ALA A 149 -4.87 -2.41 -3.20
N LEU A 150 -3.57 -2.52 -2.92
CA LEU A 150 -3.00 -1.93 -1.71
C LEU A 150 -2.69 -0.47 -2.00
N VAL A 151 -3.14 0.45 -1.15
CA VAL A 151 -2.91 1.89 -1.31
C VAL A 151 -2.08 2.41 -0.14
N GLY A 152 -0.86 2.84 -0.46
CA GLY A 152 0.14 3.37 0.43
C GLY A 152 0.02 4.88 0.55
N SER A 153 -0.22 5.38 1.77
CA SER A 153 -0.20 6.81 2.07
C SER A 153 1.17 7.22 2.63
N PRO A 154 1.76 8.34 2.20
CA PRO A 154 3.08 8.75 2.62
C PRO A 154 3.09 9.22 4.09
N MET A 155 4.05 8.72 4.84
CA MET A 155 4.36 9.05 6.22
C MET A 155 5.84 9.45 6.30
N ALA A 156 6.17 10.43 7.14
CA ALA A 156 7.54 10.84 7.36
C ALA A 156 8.20 9.90 8.38
N VAL A 157 9.45 9.53 8.10
CA VAL A 157 10.31 8.72 8.97
C VAL A 157 11.74 9.27 8.95
N ASP A 158 12.51 9.00 10.00
CA ASP A 158 13.95 9.26 10.00
C ASP A 158 14.73 8.03 9.53
N LEU A 159 15.35 8.09 8.34
CA LEU A 159 16.16 7.00 7.80
C LEU A 159 17.47 6.78 8.56
N ASN A 160 17.86 7.68 9.47
CA ASN A 160 18.97 7.43 10.37
C ASN A 160 18.70 6.25 11.32
N GLU A 161 17.44 5.93 11.61
CA GLU A 161 17.08 4.79 12.49
C GLU A 161 17.50 3.43 11.91
N ILE A 162 17.66 3.33 10.59
CA ILE A 162 18.12 2.12 9.90
C ILE A 162 19.58 2.22 9.43
N SER A 163 20.36 3.14 10.01
CA SER A 163 21.80 3.28 9.72
C SER A 163 22.66 2.19 10.38
N ALA A 164 22.12 1.53 11.41
CA ALA A 164 22.71 0.39 12.09
C ALA A 164 21.70 -0.78 12.13
N PRO A 165 22.17 -2.04 12.15
CA PRO A 165 21.29 -3.20 12.21
C PRO A 165 20.49 -3.20 13.52
N PRO A 166 19.19 -3.57 13.49
CA PRO A 166 18.40 -3.71 14.71
C PRO A 166 18.81 -4.98 15.45
N ASP A 167 18.54 -5.01 16.76
CA ASP A 167 18.78 -6.19 17.60
C ASP A 167 17.90 -7.39 17.19
N GLU A 168 16.68 -7.13 16.71
CA GLU A 168 15.73 -8.15 16.25
C GLU A 168 15.34 -7.95 14.76
N LEU A 169 15.81 -8.84 13.89
CA LEU A 169 15.57 -8.78 12.44
C LEU A 169 14.14 -9.16 12.01
N THR A 170 13.31 -9.65 12.93
CA THR A 170 11.92 -10.06 12.65
C THR A 170 10.91 -8.97 12.96
N VAL A 171 11.34 -7.89 13.62
CA VAL A 171 10.52 -6.73 13.99
C VAL A 171 10.85 -5.55 13.06
N PRO A 172 9.86 -5.03 12.31
CA PRO A 172 10.09 -3.87 11.46
C PRO A 172 10.43 -2.61 12.30
N PRO A 173 11.47 -1.83 11.96
CA PRO A 173 11.93 -0.71 12.78
C PRO A 173 10.96 0.48 12.86
N TYR A 174 10.19 0.78 11.81
CA TYR A 174 9.25 1.90 11.81
C TYR A 174 7.87 1.52 12.34
N GLY A 175 7.78 1.48 13.68
CA GLY A 175 6.52 1.39 14.42
C GLY A 175 5.59 2.59 14.20
N ALA A 176 4.38 2.54 14.78
CA ALA A 176 3.42 3.66 14.68
C ALA A 176 3.94 4.96 15.32
N ASP A 177 4.72 4.86 16.39
CA ASP A 177 5.35 5.96 17.11
C ASP A 177 6.51 6.62 16.37
N ARG A 178 7.11 5.91 15.40
CA ARG A 178 8.24 6.37 14.58
C ARG A 178 7.82 6.96 13.24
N ARG A 179 6.52 7.04 12.99
CA ARG A 179 5.93 7.54 11.76
C ARG A 179 5.16 8.82 12.06
N HIS A 180 5.34 9.81 11.21
CA HIS A 180 4.67 11.10 11.34
C HIS A 180 3.82 11.38 10.12
N GLU A 181 2.65 11.98 10.32
CA GLU A 181 1.77 12.35 9.21
C GLU A 181 2.46 13.40 8.32
N ILE A 182 2.37 13.19 7.01
CA ILE A 182 2.74 14.21 6.03
C ILE A 182 1.46 14.90 5.58
N PRO A 183 1.38 16.26 5.65
CA PRO A 183 0.21 16.97 5.20
C PRO A 183 -0.16 16.64 3.74
N ALA A 184 -1.47 16.54 3.46
CA ALA A 184 -1.97 16.26 2.13
C ALA A 184 -1.41 17.27 1.10
N GLY A 185 -0.94 16.76 -0.04
CA GLY A 185 -0.35 17.57 -1.12
C GLY A 185 1.07 18.09 -0.86
N ALA A 186 1.69 17.76 0.28
CA ALA A 186 3.06 18.18 0.58
C ALA A 186 4.14 17.41 -0.19
N ARG A 187 3.79 16.27 -0.81
CA ARG A 187 4.70 15.41 -1.58
C ARG A 187 4.27 15.33 -3.03
N TRP A 188 5.25 15.17 -3.91
CA TRP A 188 4.99 14.94 -5.33
C TRP A 188 4.43 13.54 -5.57
N ILE A 189 4.97 12.50 -4.94
CA ILE A 189 4.33 11.18 -4.91
C ILE A 189 3.28 11.17 -3.80
N THR A 190 2.02 11.11 -4.19
CA THR A 190 0.87 11.19 -3.27
C THR A 190 0.41 9.82 -2.79
N GLU A 191 0.62 8.78 -3.60
CA GLU A 191 0.31 7.39 -3.25
C GLU A 191 1.33 6.44 -3.87
N LEU A 192 1.58 5.31 -3.20
CA LEU A 192 2.01 4.09 -3.87
C LEU A 192 0.84 3.13 -3.97
N ARG A 193 0.73 2.43 -5.09
CA ARG A 193 -0.32 1.44 -5.34
C ARG A 193 0.29 0.13 -5.78
N ILE A 194 -0.31 -0.97 -5.30
CA ILE A 194 0.02 -2.32 -5.75
C ILE A 194 -1.28 -2.93 -6.29
N GLU A 195 -1.32 -3.23 -7.58
CA GLU A 195 -2.53 -3.61 -8.34
C GLU A 195 -2.26 -4.55 -9.52
#